data_AF-A0A1G0HWX9-F1
#
_entry.id   AF-A0A1G0HWX9-F1
#
_cell.length_a   1.000
_cell.length_b   1.000
_cell.length_c   1.000
_cell.angle_alpha   90.00
_cell.angle_beta   90.00
_cell.angle_gamma   90.00
#
_symmetry.space_group_name_H-M   'P 1'
#
loop_
_entity.id
_entity.type
_entity.pdbx_description
1 polymer ?
#
loop_
_entity_poly.entity_id
_entity_poly.type
_entity_poly.pdbx_seq_one_letter_code
_entity_poly.pdbx_strand_id
1 'polypeptide(L)' 'MAKKISTFEREMKNASFRKKFEKEYKEFLLSEIIIALMENDNKTVRKLAEEVGLSPTVIQKLRSGK' A
#
# COMPACT_ATOMS: atom_id res chain seq x y z
N MET A 1 -15.33 -33.68 6.82
CA MET A 1 -15.33 -32.53 7.77
C MET A 1 -15.48 -31.25 6.96
N ALA A 2 -16.37 -30.34 7.34
CA ALA A 2 -16.51 -29.06 6.62
C ALA A 2 -15.26 -28.19 6.87
N LYS A 3 -14.69 -27.59 5.81
CA LYS A 3 -13.54 -26.69 5.91
C LYS A 3 -13.93 -25.49 6.77
N LYS A 4 -13.25 -25.29 7.90
CA LYS A 4 -13.42 -24.08 8.71
C LYS A 4 -12.96 -22.88 7.89
N ILE A 5 -13.87 -21.93 7.72
CA ILE A 5 -13.61 -20.67 7.03
C ILE A 5 -12.82 -19.77 7.97
N SER A 6 -11.74 -19.15 7.48
CA SER A 6 -10.94 -18.21 8.26
C SER A 6 -11.71 -16.93 8.57
N THR A 7 -11.24 -16.17 9.56
CA THR A 7 -11.79 -14.84 9.86
C THR A 7 -11.75 -13.94 8.63
N PHE A 8 -10.64 -13.93 7.90
CA PHE A 8 -10.50 -13.15 6.66
C PHE A 8 -11.55 -13.54 5.61
N GLU A 9 -11.65 -14.83 5.27
CA GLU A 9 -12.62 -15.32 4.30
C GLU A 9 -14.08 -15.04 4.75
N ARG A 10 -14.35 -15.00 6.05
CA ARG A 10 -15.67 -14.65 6.60
C ARG A 10 -15.97 -13.15 6.39
N GLU A 11 -15.05 -12.26 6.76
CA GLU A 11 -15.25 -10.81 6.62
C GLU A 11 -15.33 -10.38 5.14
N MET A 12 -14.55 -11.01 4.26
CA MET A 12 -14.56 -10.74 2.81
C MET A 12 -15.88 -11.07 2.09
N LYS A 13 -16.80 -11.80 2.74
CA LYS A 13 -18.16 -12.02 2.23
C LYS A 13 -19.03 -10.75 2.35
N ASN A 14 -18.71 -9.84 3.26
CA ASN A 14 -19.39 -8.56 3.37
C ASN A 14 -18.86 -7.60 2.30
N ALA A 15 -19.73 -7.16 1.39
CA ALA A 15 -19.34 -6.30 0.25
C ALA A 15 -18.75 -4.94 0.68
N SER A 16 -19.25 -4.35 1.77
CA SER A 16 -18.75 -3.08 2.30
C SER A 16 -17.35 -3.26 2.89
N PHE A 17 -17.16 -4.32 3.70
CA PHE A 17 -15.86 -4.68 4.24
C PHE A 17 -14.86 -4.95 3.12
N ARG A 18 -15.21 -5.80 2.15
CA ARG A 18 -14.36 -6.14 1.02
C ARG A 18 -13.92 -4.91 0.23
N LYS A 19 -14.85 -4.01 -0.09
CA LYS A 19 -14.53 -2.77 -0.81
C LYS A 19 -13.55 -1.88 -0.05
N LYS A 20 -13.75 -1.75 1.27
CA LYS A 20 -12.86 -0.98 2.14
C LYS A 20 -11.48 -1.63 2.22
N PHE A 21 -11.44 -2.95 2.46
CA PHE A 21 -10.22 -3.74 2.50
C PHE A 21 -9.42 -3.63 1.20
N GLU A 22 -10.05 -3.81 0.04
CA GLU A 22 -9.37 -3.72 -1.25
C GLU A 22 -8.78 -2.32 -1.52
N LYS A 23 -9.45 -1.27 -1.04
CA LYS A 23 -8.92 0.10 -1.12
C LYS A 23 -7.69 0.27 -0.23
N GLU A 24 -7.83 -0.04 1.06
CA GLU A 24 -6.76 0.11 2.05
C GLU A 24 -5.56 -0.79 1.74
N TYR A 25 -5.80 -2.00 1.23
CA TYR A 25 -4.75 -2.92 0.81
C TYR A 25 -3.94 -2.37 -0.38
N LYS A 26 -4.58 -1.71 -1.34
CA LYS A 26 -3.87 -1.06 -2.46
C LYS A 26 -3.03 0.12 -1.99
N GLU A 27 -3.58 0.94 -1.09
CA GLU A 27 -2.85 2.07 -0.48
C GLU A 27 -1.63 1.57 0.31
N PHE A 28 -1.81 0.52 1.10
CA PHE A 28 -0.74 -0.15 1.84
C PHE A 28 0.33 -0.72 0.89
N LEU A 29 -0.07 -1.51 -0.11
CA LEU A 29 0.86 -2.12 -1.05
C LEU A 29 1.70 -1.08 -1.79
N LEU A 30 1.09 0.03 -2.21
CA LEU A 30 1.80 1.12 -2.85
C LEU A 30 2.83 1.77 -1.91
N SER A 31 2.48 1.99 -0.64
CA SER A 31 3.39 2.49 0.38
C SER A 31 4.61 1.57 0.55
N GLU A 32 4.40 0.26 0.65
CA GLU A 32 5.47 -0.73 0.81
C GLU A 32 6.40 -0.76 -0.41
N ILE A 33 5.86 -0.66 -1.63
CA ILE A 33 6.67 -0.60 -2.85
C ILE A 33 7.58 0.65 -2.83
N ILE A 34 7.05 1.81 -2.44
CA ILE A 34 7.85 3.04 -2.35
C ILE A 34 8.95 2.90 -1.29
N ILE A 35 8.64 2.31 -0.13
CA ILE A 35 9.63 2.05 0.93
C ILE A 35 10.72 1.11 0.41
N ALA A 36 10.35 0.00 -0.22
CA ALA A 36 11.29 -0.97 -0.76
C ALA A 36 12.20 -0.36 -1.86
N LEU A 37 11.67 0.50 -2.72
CA LEU A 37 12.46 1.24 -3.72
C LEU A 37 13.46 2.19 -3.05
N MET A 38 13.04 2.88 -1.98
CA MET A 38 13.90 3.77 -1.22
C MET A 38 15.02 3.01 -0.50
N GLU A 39 14.72 1.86 0.10
CA GLU A 39 15.68 1.04 0.83
C GLU A 39 16.69 0.36 -0.09
N ASN A 40 16.23 -0.28 -1.18
CA ASN A 40 17.11 -0.98 -2.11
C ASN A 40 18.09 -0.04 -2.82
N ASP A 41 17.65 1.18 -3.14
CA ASP A 41 18.48 2.15 -3.84
C ASP A 41 19.18 3.15 -2.91
N ASN A 42 19.03 3.03 -1.58
CA ASN A 42 19.46 4.03 -0.58
C ASN A 42 19.01 5.47 -0.94
N LYS A 43 17.78 5.59 -1.47
CA LYS A 43 17.23 6.86 -1.96
C LYS A 43 16.38 7.53 -0.90
N THR A 44 16.57 8.84 -0.77
CA THR A 44 15.68 9.69 0.02
C THR A 44 14.41 10.01 -0.78
N VAL A 45 13.36 10.48 -0.10
CA VAL A 45 12.12 10.96 -0.73
C VAL A 45 12.41 11.99 -1.83
N ARG A 46 13.38 12.89 -1.62
CA ARG A 46 13.74 13.94 -2.59
C ARG A 46 14.41 13.34 -3.83
N LYS A 47 15.40 12.46 -3.67
CA LYS A 47 16.07 11.81 -4.80
C LYS A 47 15.10 10.99 -5.63
N LEU A 48 14.23 10.21 -4.98
CA LEU A 48 13.21 9.43 -5.69
C LEU A 48 12.26 10.35 -6.47
N ALA A 49 11.83 11.47 -5.87
CA ALA A 49 10.96 12.45 -6.50
C ALA A 49 11.59 13.09 -7.75
N GLU A 50 12.88 13.44 -7.69
CA GLU A 50 13.65 13.99 -8.81
C GLU A 50 13.72 13.00 -9.98
N GLU A 51 14.00 11.73 -9.71
CA GLU A 51 14.13 10.70 -10.75
C GLU A 51 12.82 10.42 -11.50
N VAL A 52 11.69 10.42 -10.78
CA VAL A 52 10.37 10.14 -11.37
C VAL A 52 9.63 11.39 -11.82
N GLY A 53 10.24 12.58 -11.67
CA GLY A 53 9.65 13.86 -12.07
C GLY A 53 8.40 14.25 -11.26
N LEU A 54 8.29 13.80 -10.00
CA LEU A 54 7.19 14.12 -9.11
C LEU A 54 7.63 15.08 -8.00
N SER A 55 6.67 15.71 -7.31
CA SER A 55 7.02 16.54 -6.16
C SER A 55 7.38 15.67 -4.95
N PRO A 56 8.31 16.09 -4.08
CA PRO A 56 8.63 15.37 -2.84
C PRO A 56 7.40 15.14 -1.96
N THR A 57 6.43 16.06 -1.97
CA THR A 57 5.17 15.93 -1.22
C THR A 57 4.31 14.78 -1.74
N VAL A 58 4.28 14.54 -3.05
CA VAL A 58 3.55 13.39 -3.64
C VAL A 58 4.19 12.09 -3.19
N ILE A 59 5.51 11.94 -3.34
CA ILE A 59 6.23 10.74 -2.90
C ILE A 59 6.05 10.52 -1.39
N GLN A 60 6.12 11.60 -0.60
CA GLN A 60 5.90 11.54 0.84
C GLN A 60 4.50 11.04 1.21
N LYS A 61 3.46 11.47 0.49
CA LYS A 61 2.08 11.01 0.69
C LYS A 61 1.94 9.53 0.40
N LEU A 62 2.42 9.09 -0.76
CA LEU A 62 2.44 7.70 -1.19
C LEU A 62 3.15 6.80 -0.17
N ARG A 63 4.34 7.20 0.29
CA ARG A 63 5.11 6.50 1.34
C ARG A 63 4.38 6.41 2.68
N SER A 64 3.50 7.36 2.98
CA SER A 64 2.77 7.39 4.26
C SER A 64 1.40 6.74 4.21
N GLY A 65 0.97 6.26 3.04
CA GLY A 65 -0.38 5.75 2.82
C GLY A 65 -1.48 6.82 3.04
N LYS A 66 -1.18 8.09 2.76
CA LYS A 66 -2.08 9.24 2.96
C LYS A 66 -2.41 9.97 1.67
#